data_AF-A0A9Q0HZF8-F1
#
_entry.id   AF-A0A9Q0HZF8-F1
#
_cell.length_a   1.000
_cell.length_b   1.000
_cell.length_c   1.000
_cell.angle_alpha   90.00
_cell.angle_beta   90.00
_cell.angle_gamma   90.00
#
_symmetry.space_group_name_H-M   'P 1'
#
loop_
_entity.id
_entity.type
_entity.pdbx_description
1 polymer ?
#
loop_
_entity_poly.entity_id
_entity_poly.type
_entity_poly.pdbx_seq_one_letter_code
_entity_poly.pdbx_strand_id
1 'polypeptide(L)'
;MISSSWGGPCAFSKGFDLQHVKDGLYGRHLSVYSWPDGELKQTLDLGDSGLLPLEIRFLHDPSKDTGFVGCALTSNMVRFFKTADGSWSHELSISMKPLKVKNWISPEMPGLITDFLLSLDDRYLYFVNWLHGDIR
;
A
#
# COMPACT_ATOMS: atom_id res chain seq x y z
N MET A 1 -7.14 6.19 -14.07
CA MET A 1 -7.41 5.11 -13.08
C MET A 1 -6.08 4.62 -12.52
N ILE A 2 -5.99 4.25 -11.24
CA ILE A 2 -4.78 3.64 -10.66
C ILE A 2 -5.15 2.32 -9.97
N SER A 3 -4.38 1.27 -10.19
CA SER A 3 -4.51 -0.02 -9.50
C SER A 3 -3.23 -0.37 -8.74
N SER A 4 -3.36 -1.22 -7.72
CA SER A 4 -2.24 -1.78 -6.93
C SER A 4 -1.88 -3.18 -7.40
N SER A 5 -0.84 -3.76 -6.79
CA SER A 5 -0.37 -5.11 -7.06
C SER A 5 -0.29 -5.95 -5.78
N TRP A 6 -1.00 -7.08 -5.77
CA TRP A 6 -0.83 -8.13 -4.76
C TRP A 6 0.25 -9.10 -5.25
N GLY A 7 0.00 -10.40 -5.30
CA GLY A 7 0.91 -11.42 -5.82
C GLY A 7 0.16 -12.31 -6.80
N GLY A 8 0.87 -13.15 -7.54
CA GLY A 8 0.22 -14.18 -8.36
C GLY A 8 -0.50 -15.21 -7.47
N PRO A 9 -1.60 -15.85 -7.94
CA PRO A 9 -2.32 -16.88 -7.17
C PRO A 9 -1.43 -18.00 -6.61
N CYS A 10 -0.36 -18.37 -7.31
CA CYS A 10 0.61 -19.36 -6.85
C CYS A 10 1.32 -18.96 -5.54
N ALA A 11 1.47 -17.66 -5.27
CA ALA A 11 2.19 -17.15 -4.11
C ALA A 11 1.36 -17.15 -2.82
N PHE A 12 0.03 -17.04 -2.91
CA PHE A 12 -0.84 -16.83 -1.74
C PHE A 12 -1.95 -17.90 -1.55
N SER A 13 -2.29 -18.69 -2.58
CA SER A 13 -3.42 -19.64 -2.50
C SER A 13 -3.25 -20.76 -1.47
N LYS A 14 -2.01 -21.03 -1.03
CA LYS A 14 -1.68 -22.01 0.02
C LYS A 14 -1.35 -21.37 1.37
N GLY A 15 -1.66 -20.10 1.53
CA GLY A 15 -1.26 -19.29 2.69
C GLY A 15 0.01 -18.49 2.43
N PHE A 16 0.38 -17.69 3.43
CA PHE A 16 1.54 -16.82 3.39
C PHE A 16 2.84 -17.62 3.60
N ASP A 17 3.85 -17.33 2.79
CA ASP A 17 5.21 -17.87 2.90
C ASP A 17 6.22 -16.72 2.87
N LEU A 18 7.12 -16.69 3.85
CA LEU A 18 8.21 -15.72 3.94
C LEU A 18 9.23 -15.87 2.82
N GLN A 19 9.42 -17.07 2.29
CA GLN A 19 10.33 -17.31 1.17
C GLN A 19 9.79 -16.64 -0.10
N HIS A 20 8.48 -16.69 -0.33
CA HIS A 20 7.84 -16.00 -1.47
C HIS A 20 8.03 -14.47 -1.42
N VAL A 21 8.20 -13.88 -0.24
CA VAL A 21 8.57 -12.46 -0.11
C VAL A 21 9.98 -12.21 -0.62
N LYS A 22 10.94 -13.05 -0.21
CA LYS A 22 12.35 -12.96 -0.65
C LYS A 22 12.50 -13.21 -2.15
N ASP A 23 11.68 -14.12 -2.69
CA ASP A 23 11.66 -14.46 -4.12
C ASP A 23 10.96 -13.40 -4.98
N GLY A 24 10.43 -12.33 -4.37
CA GLY A 24 9.80 -11.22 -5.08
C GLY A 24 8.42 -11.55 -5.67
N LEU A 25 7.71 -12.54 -5.11
CA LEU A 25 6.40 -12.97 -5.61
C LEU A 25 5.23 -12.08 -5.16
N TYR A 26 5.50 -11.10 -4.28
CA TYR A 26 4.56 -10.06 -3.89
C TYR A 26 4.90 -8.73 -4.57
N GLY A 27 3.86 -8.04 -4.99
CA GLY A 27 3.91 -6.80 -5.73
C GLY A 27 4.42 -5.63 -4.90
N ARG A 28 4.91 -4.63 -5.61
CA ARG A 28 5.40 -3.36 -5.06
C ARG A 28 5.13 -2.17 -5.97
N HIS A 29 4.19 -2.34 -6.91
CA HIS A 29 3.94 -1.39 -7.97
C HIS A 29 2.51 -0.87 -7.92
N LEU A 30 2.33 0.38 -8.36
CA LEU A 30 1.04 0.91 -8.77
C LEU A 30 1.05 1.09 -10.30
N SER A 31 -0.08 0.79 -10.94
CA SER A 31 -0.25 0.93 -12.37
C SER A 31 -1.22 2.07 -12.66
N VAL A 32 -0.76 3.06 -13.43
CA VAL A 32 -1.53 4.25 -13.82
C VAL A 32 -2.04 4.06 -15.24
N TYR A 33 -3.35 4.16 -15.42
CA TYR A 33 -4.03 3.97 -16.70
C TYR A 33 -4.73 5.24 -17.18
N SER A 34 -4.72 5.46 -18.49
CA SER A 34 -5.69 6.36 -19.12
C SER A 34 -7.11 5.78 -18.99
N TRP A 35 -8.09 6.66 -18.92
CA TRP A 35 -9.50 6.28 -18.86
C TRP A 35 -10.29 7.21 -19.79
N PRO A 36 -11.23 6.69 -20.61
CA PRO A 36 -11.72 5.31 -20.63
C PRO A 36 -10.89 4.31 -21.43
N ASP A 37 -9.84 4.75 -22.14
CA ASP A 37 -9.12 3.91 -23.12
C ASP A 37 -8.40 2.69 -22.52
N GLY A 38 -8.11 2.71 -21.21
CA GLY A 38 -7.52 1.56 -20.50
C GLY A 38 -6.03 1.33 -20.80
N GLU A 39 -5.34 2.31 -21.38
CA GLU A 39 -3.92 2.20 -21.72
C GLU A 39 -3.05 2.42 -20.46
N LEU A 40 -2.10 1.51 -20.20
CA LEU A 40 -1.12 1.69 -19.13
C LEU A 40 -0.16 2.84 -19.50
N LYS A 41 -0.21 3.93 -18.73
CA LYS A 41 0.62 5.13 -18.94
C LYS A 41 1.88 5.14 -18.11
N GLN A 42 1.84 4.56 -16.91
CA GLN A 42 2.98 4.56 -16.00
C GLN A 42 2.88 3.39 -15.02
N THR A 43 4.04 2.86 -14.63
CA THR A 43 4.20 1.96 -13.48
C THR A 43 5.03 2.68 -12.43
N LEU A 44 4.49 2.85 -11.23
CA LEU A 44 5.17 3.43 -10.07
C LEU A 44 5.79 2.29 -9.26
N ASP A 45 7.11 2.27 -9.13
CA ASP A 45 7.82 1.33 -8.24
C ASP A 45 7.95 1.92 -6.84
N LEU A 46 7.18 1.38 -5.89
CA LEU A 46 7.19 1.84 -4.50
C LEU A 46 8.45 1.40 -3.73
N GLY A 47 9.31 0.60 -4.37
CA GLY A 47 10.54 0.09 -3.80
C GLY A 47 10.32 -0.74 -2.54
N ASP A 48 11.35 -0.81 -1.70
CA ASP A 48 11.32 -1.60 -0.47
C ASP A 48 10.41 -1.01 0.62
N SER A 49 9.89 0.21 0.39
CA SER A 49 8.95 0.87 1.29
C SER A 49 7.50 0.47 1.03
N GLY A 50 7.18 -0.10 -0.15
CA GLY A 50 5.81 -0.38 -0.56
C GLY A 50 5.57 -1.83 -0.99
N LEU A 51 5.93 -2.80 -0.16
CA LEU A 51 5.65 -4.21 -0.43
C LEU A 51 4.20 -4.56 -0.09
N LEU A 52 3.58 -5.31 -1.01
CA LEU A 52 2.18 -5.72 -0.96
C LEU A 52 1.22 -4.52 -0.79
N PRO A 53 1.19 -3.58 -1.76
CA PRO A 53 0.20 -2.52 -1.78
C PRO A 53 -1.19 -3.13 -2.00
N LEU A 54 -2.08 -2.95 -1.02
CA LEU A 54 -3.45 -3.47 -1.06
C LEU A 54 -4.40 -2.37 -1.54
N GLU A 55 -5.06 -1.72 -0.61
CA GLU A 55 -6.13 -0.77 -0.90
C GLU A 55 -5.57 0.56 -1.39
N ILE A 56 -6.25 1.17 -2.37
CA ILE A 56 -5.97 2.52 -2.88
C ILE A 56 -7.16 3.40 -2.58
N ARG A 57 -6.91 4.60 -2.05
CA ARG A 57 -7.95 5.63 -1.89
C ARG A 57 -7.42 6.99 -2.31
N PHE A 58 -8.10 7.60 -3.26
CA PHE A 58 -7.92 9.01 -3.58
C PHE A 58 -8.56 9.86 -2.48
N LEU A 59 -8.09 11.10 -2.35
CA LEU A 59 -8.85 12.12 -1.64
C LEU A 59 -10.25 12.25 -2.27
N HIS A 60 -11.25 12.56 -1.46
CA HIS A 60 -12.63 12.73 -1.90
C HIS A 60 -12.83 14.00 -2.72
N ASP A 61 -12.05 15.06 -2.45
CA ASP A 61 -12.02 16.28 -3.28
C ASP A 61 -11.50 15.96 -4.70
N PRO A 62 -12.36 15.99 -5.73
CA PRO A 62 -11.98 15.62 -7.10
C PRO A 62 -11.03 16.63 -7.77
N SER A 63 -10.80 17.80 -7.16
CA SER A 63 -9.80 18.76 -7.64
C SER A 63 -8.37 18.37 -7.24
N LYS A 64 -8.20 17.35 -6.39
CA LYS A 64 -6.90 16.88 -5.89
C LYS A 64 -6.45 15.63 -6.63
N ASP A 65 -5.36 15.75 -7.36
CA ASP A 65 -4.65 14.61 -7.94
C ASP A 65 -3.73 13.94 -6.89
N THR A 66 -4.31 13.44 -5.80
CA THR A 66 -3.57 12.81 -4.69
C THR A 66 -4.37 11.66 -4.08
N GLY A 67 -3.67 10.61 -3.66
CA GLY A 67 -4.24 9.51 -2.92
C GLY A 67 -3.19 8.77 -2.09
N PHE A 68 -3.65 7.71 -1.43
CA PHE A 68 -2.83 6.89 -0.55
C PHE A 68 -2.99 5.40 -0.89
N VAL A 69 -1.97 4.62 -0.55
CA VAL A 69 -1.99 3.16 -0.63
C VAL A 69 -1.39 2.54 0.63
N GLY A 70 -2.11 1.59 1.21
CA GLY A 70 -1.63 0.80 2.35
C GLY A 70 -0.72 -0.32 1.87
N CYS A 71 0.53 -0.34 2.35
CA CYS A 71 1.52 -1.36 2.00
C CYS A 71 1.66 -2.34 3.17
N ALA A 72 1.05 -3.51 3.02
CA ALA A 72 0.83 -4.42 4.13
C ALA A 72 2.14 -4.95 4.73
N LEU A 73 3.03 -5.50 3.90
CA LEU A 73 4.24 -6.17 4.40
C LEU A 73 5.26 -5.19 5.00
N THR A 74 5.26 -3.93 4.55
CA THR A 74 6.12 -2.88 5.10
C THR A 74 5.47 -2.09 6.24
N SER A 75 4.16 -2.26 6.46
CA SER A 75 3.39 -1.47 7.42
C SER A 75 3.51 0.05 7.18
N ASN A 76 3.53 0.43 5.90
CA ASN A 76 3.70 1.81 5.47
C ASN A 76 2.44 2.32 4.76
N MET A 77 2.16 3.60 4.92
CA MET A 77 1.23 4.34 4.07
C MET A 77 2.04 5.18 3.09
N VAL A 78 1.82 4.95 1.80
CA VAL A 78 2.48 5.70 0.73
C VAL A 78 1.47 6.67 0.13
N ARG A 79 1.86 7.95 0.03
CA ARG A 79 1.09 8.98 -0.67
C ARG A 79 1.55 9.01 -2.12
N PHE A 80 0.63 8.90 -3.07
CA PHE A 80 0.91 9.12 -4.48
C PHE A 80 0.21 10.39 -4.96
N PHE A 81 0.82 11.10 -5.90
CA PHE A 81 0.34 12.39 -6.36
C PHE A 81 0.82 12.69 -7.78
N LYS A 82 0.06 13.52 -8.50
CA LYS A 82 0.44 13.97 -9.84
C LYS A 82 1.40 15.16 -9.74
N THR A 83 2.46 15.13 -10.52
CA THR A 83 3.50 16.16 -10.59
C THR A 83 3.13 17.25 -11.61
N ALA A 84 3.89 18.35 -11.61
CA ALA A 84 3.64 19.48 -12.51
C ALA A 84 3.81 19.14 -14.00
N ASP A 85 4.61 18.12 -14.32
CA ASP A 85 4.79 17.61 -15.69
C ASP A 85 3.69 16.61 -16.12
N GLY A 86 2.73 16.33 -15.23
CA GLY A 86 1.60 15.44 -15.48
C GLY A 86 1.86 13.96 -15.21
N SER A 87 3.09 13.58 -14.85
CA SER A 87 3.39 12.22 -14.38
C SER A 87 2.91 12.00 -12.94
N TRP A 88 2.97 10.76 -12.45
CA TRP A 88 2.69 10.45 -11.05
C TRP A 88 3.99 10.19 -10.30
N SER A 89 4.02 10.57 -9.03
CA SER A 89 5.09 10.29 -8.09
C SER A 89 4.52 9.78 -6.77
N HIS A 90 5.39 9.36 -5.85
CA HIS A 90 4.99 8.88 -4.54
C HIS A 90 6.04 9.18 -3.47
N GLU A 91 5.60 9.19 -2.21
CA GLU A 91 6.45 9.34 -1.04
C GLU A 91 5.91 8.54 0.14
N LEU A 92 6.80 8.16 1.05
CA LEU A 92 6.42 7.55 2.32
C LEU A 92 5.78 8.62 3.21
N SER A 93 4.52 8.40 3.61
CA SER A 93 3.77 9.36 4.43
C SER A 93 3.65 8.91 5.89
N ILE A 94 3.39 7.63 6.12
CA ILE A 94 3.29 7.04 7.47
C ILE A 94 4.12 5.76 7.49
N SER A 95 4.90 5.55 8.55
CA SER A 95 5.63 4.31 8.76
C SER A 95 5.41 3.79 10.18
N MET A 96 4.97 2.54 10.28
CA MET A 96 4.65 1.90 11.53
C MET A 96 5.84 1.16 12.09
N LYS A 97 6.22 1.49 13.33
CA LYS A 97 7.28 0.76 14.03
C LYS A 97 6.74 -0.60 14.49
N PRO A 98 7.50 -1.70 14.26
CA PRO A 98 7.17 -2.99 14.85
C PRO A 98 7.12 -2.94 16.38
N LEU A 99 6.31 -3.81 16.98
CA LEU A 99 6.23 -3.99 18.42
C LEU A 99 7.11 -5.15 18.86
N LYS A 100 7.77 -5.00 20.01
CA LYS A 100 8.49 -6.11 20.66
C LYS A 100 7.50 -7.00 21.39
N VAL A 101 7.50 -8.29 21.07
CA VAL A 101 6.51 -9.25 21.57
C VAL A 101 7.16 -10.57 22.02
N LYS A 102 6.42 -11.37 22.79
CA LYS A 102 6.78 -12.75 23.16
C LYS A 102 5.76 -13.71 22.56
N ASN A 103 6.16 -14.98 22.35
CA ASN A 103 5.31 -16.04 21.78
C ASN A 103 4.78 -15.73 20.37
N TRP A 104 5.53 -14.96 19.60
CA TRP A 104 5.30 -14.70 18.18
C TRP A 104 6.41 -15.36 17.35
N ILE A 105 6.21 -15.50 16.04
CA ILE A 105 7.19 -16.14 15.14
C ILE A 105 8.53 -15.39 15.07
N SER A 106 8.57 -14.15 15.54
CA SER A 106 9.72 -13.23 15.53
C SER A 106 9.73 -12.40 16.83
N PRO A 107 10.88 -11.87 17.29
CA PRO A 107 10.92 -10.91 18.39
C PRO A 107 10.18 -9.59 18.10
N GLU A 108 9.94 -9.29 16.81
CA GLU A 108 9.26 -8.07 16.36
C GLU A 108 8.02 -8.41 15.52
N MET A 109 6.91 -7.74 15.85
CA MET A 109 5.63 -7.86 15.17
C MET A 109 5.36 -6.60 14.33
N PRO A 110 5.32 -6.69 12.99
CA PRO A 110 4.97 -5.56 12.14
C PRO A 110 3.49 -5.18 12.32
N GLY A 111 3.09 -3.99 11.87
CA GLY A 111 1.68 -3.56 11.96
C GLY A 111 0.75 -4.35 11.05
N LEU A 112 1.23 -4.63 9.83
CA LEU A 112 0.47 -5.24 8.74
C LEU A 112 -0.79 -4.42 8.41
N ILE A 113 -0.59 -3.28 7.72
CA ILE A 113 -1.70 -2.41 7.31
C ILE A 113 -2.49 -3.10 6.20
N THR A 114 -3.69 -3.61 6.51
CA THR A 114 -4.51 -4.34 5.54
C THR A 114 -5.58 -3.49 4.88
N ASP A 115 -6.06 -2.45 5.57
CA ASP A 115 -7.05 -1.52 5.06
C ASP A 115 -6.91 -0.14 5.73
N PHE A 116 -7.51 0.89 5.14
CA PHE A 116 -7.57 2.24 5.68
C PHE A 116 -8.82 2.98 5.16
N LEU A 117 -9.18 4.15 5.67
CA LEU A 117 -10.28 4.96 5.15
C LEU A 117 -9.91 6.43 5.28
N LEU A 118 -10.47 7.25 4.39
CA LEU A 118 -10.38 8.69 4.46
C LEU A 118 -11.76 9.24 4.86
N SER A 119 -11.79 10.16 5.82
CA SER A 119 -13.02 10.89 6.15
C SER A 119 -13.51 11.66 4.92
N LEU A 120 -14.82 11.83 4.76
CA LEU A 120 -15.41 12.47 3.56
C LEU A 120 -14.95 13.91 3.33
N ASP A 121 -14.45 14.58 4.37
CA ASP A 121 -13.89 15.92 4.32
C ASP A 121 -12.35 15.95 4.16
N ASP A 122 -11.74 14.80 3.88
CA ASP A 122 -10.30 14.60 3.67
C ASP A 122 -9.40 15.01 4.85
N ARG A 123 -9.96 15.15 6.06
CA ARG A 123 -9.21 15.59 7.24
C ARG A 123 -8.53 14.46 8.02
N TYR A 124 -9.10 13.27 7.98
CA TYR A 124 -8.63 12.14 8.76
C TYR A 124 -8.38 10.92 7.87
N LEU A 125 -7.26 10.26 8.14
CA LEU A 125 -6.92 8.95 7.60
C LEU A 125 -6.93 7.97 8.76
N TYR A 126 -7.76 6.94 8.67
CA TYR A 126 -7.85 5.85 9.63
C TYR A 126 -7.27 4.58 9.02
N PHE A 127 -6.48 3.79 9.73
CA PHE A 127 -5.98 2.52 9.21
C PHE A 127 -5.94 1.41 10.26
N VAL A 128 -6.07 0.17 9.80
CA VAL A 128 -6.02 -1.02 10.66
C VAL A 128 -4.60 -1.57 10.67
N ASN A 129 -4.03 -1.80 11.85
CA ASN A 129 -2.81 -2.62 11.98
C ASN A 129 -3.24 -4.03 12.38
N TRP A 130 -3.42 -4.89 11.39
CA TRP A 130 -4.06 -6.19 11.60
C TRP A 130 -3.32 -7.06 12.62
N LEU A 131 -1.98 -7.03 12.63
CA LEU A 131 -1.19 -7.79 13.60
C LEU A 131 -1.09 -7.11 14.96
N HIS A 132 -1.02 -5.78 15.02
CA HIS A 132 -1.02 -5.07 16.32
C HIS A 132 -2.38 -5.14 17.01
N GLY A 133 -3.46 -5.31 16.24
CA GLY A 133 -4.83 -5.37 16.76
C GLY A 133 -5.39 -4.00 17.14
N ASP A 134 -4.91 -2.92 16.51
CA ASP A 134 -5.37 -1.54 16.75
C ASP A 134 -5.81 -0.83 15.45
N ILE A 135 -6.51 0.29 15.65
CA ILE A 135 -6.85 1.27 14.60
C ILE A 135 -6.15 2.57 14.98
N ARG A 136 -5.60 3.28 13.99
CA ARG A 136 -4.97 4.59 14.17
C ARG A 136 -5.52 5.60 13.20
#